data_AF-A0A1Y3PD30-F1
#
_entry.id   AF-A0A1Y3PD30-F1
#
_cell.length_a   1.000
_cell.length_b   1.000
_cell.length_c   1.000
_cell.angle_alpha   90.00
_cell.angle_beta   90.00
_cell.angle_gamma   90.00
#
_symmetry.space_group_name_H-M   'P 1'
#
loop_
_entity.id
_entity.type
_entity.pdbx_description
1 polymer ?
#
loop_
_entity_poly.entity_id
_entity_poly.type
_entity_poly.pdbx_seq_one_letter_code
_entity_poly.pdbx_strand_id
1 'polypeptide(L)'
;MNTSMSLKDVAVKETVADIALMAGYMIAKGEIEVGDSRELVSNILVWAEEFMVFHEKTDWDTEDYISCVDRFSEEKLKAAYGRGVSAG
;
A
#
# COMPACT_ATOMS: atom_id res chain seq x y z
N MET A 1 2.46 -30.29 -4.43
CA MET A 1 3.49 -29.29 -4.12
C MET A 1 3.01 -28.52 -2.91
N ASN A 2 3.69 -28.65 -1.76
CA ASN A 2 3.40 -27.84 -0.59
C ASN A 2 4.35 -26.64 -0.63
N THR A 3 3.90 -25.53 -1.19
CA THR A 3 4.70 -24.32 -1.28
C THR A 3 4.60 -23.61 0.06
N SER A 4 5.55 -23.86 0.95
CA SER A 4 5.70 -23.05 2.16
C SER A 4 6.06 -21.63 1.72
N MET A 5 5.18 -20.66 1.98
CA MET A 5 5.43 -19.25 1.75
C MET A 5 6.51 -18.75 2.71
N SER A 6 7.44 -17.90 2.27
CA SER A 6 8.36 -17.28 3.22
C SER A 6 7.62 -16.24 4.06
N LEU A 7 8.12 -15.95 5.28
CA LEU A 7 7.54 -14.88 6.12
C LEU A 7 7.58 -13.52 5.41
N LYS A 8 8.61 -13.28 4.59
CA LYS A 8 8.71 -12.07 3.76
C LYS A 8 7.58 -12.00 2.72
N ASP A 9 7.26 -13.12 2.07
CA ASP A 9 6.18 -13.17 1.09
C ASP A 9 4.80 -12.96 1.73
N VAL A 10 4.61 -13.39 2.98
CA VAL A 10 3.38 -13.14 3.74
C VAL A 10 3.26 -11.64 4.06
N ALA A 11 4.32 -11.02 4.60
CA ALA A 11 4.33 -9.61 4.96
C ALA A 11 4.09 -8.67 3.76
N VAL A 12 4.64 -9.00 2.58
CA VAL A 12 4.35 -8.24 1.34
C VAL A 12 2.86 -8.31 1.00
N LYS A 13 2.23 -9.48 1.14
CA LYS A 13 0.80 -9.66 0.82
C LYS A 13 -0.12 -8.95 1.81
N GLU A 14 0.24 -8.93 3.08
CA GLU A 14 -0.46 -8.14 4.11
C GLU A 14 -0.38 -6.66 3.75
N THR A 15 0.82 -6.16 3.45
CA THR A 15 1.03 -4.76 3.03
C THR A 15 0.22 -4.41 1.76
N VAL A 16 0.15 -5.33 0.77
CA VAL A 16 -0.73 -5.16 -0.41
C VAL A 16 -2.19 -5.01 0.00
N ALA A 17 -2.67 -5.84 0.92
CA ALA A 17 -4.05 -5.78 1.39
C ALA A 17 -4.34 -4.50 2.17
N ASP A 18 -3.41 -4.04 3.00
CA ASP A 18 -3.54 -2.82 3.80
C ASP A 18 -3.65 -1.59 2.90
N ILE A 19 -2.76 -1.45 1.92
CA ILE A 19 -2.82 -0.34 0.96
C ILE A 19 -4.12 -0.42 0.14
N ALA A 20 -4.56 -1.61 -0.27
CA ALA A 20 -5.81 -1.77 -1.04
C ALA A 20 -7.06 -1.39 -0.22
N LEU A 21 -7.10 -1.74 1.07
CA LEU A 21 -8.17 -1.35 1.97
C LEU A 21 -8.18 0.16 2.20
N MET A 22 -7.02 0.78 2.39
CA MET A 22 -6.88 2.23 2.48
C MET A 22 -7.36 2.91 1.20
N ALA A 23 -6.98 2.41 0.03
CA ALA A 23 -7.45 2.91 -1.26
C ALA A 23 -8.98 2.85 -1.36
N GLY A 24 -9.59 1.72 -1.01
CA GLY A 24 -11.05 1.56 -0.98
C GLY A 24 -11.73 2.54 -0.04
N TYR A 25 -11.18 2.74 1.17
CA TYR A 25 -11.67 3.71 2.14
C TYR A 25 -11.62 5.14 1.58
N MET A 26 -10.48 5.56 1.01
CA MET A 26 -10.29 6.90 0.46
C MET A 26 -11.17 7.16 -0.78
N ILE A 27 -11.39 6.15 -1.63
CA ILE A 27 -12.34 6.23 -2.75
C ILE A 27 -13.76 6.44 -2.22
N ALA A 28 -14.18 5.65 -1.22
CA ALA A 28 -15.51 5.77 -0.64
C ALA A 28 -15.74 7.13 0.04
N LYS A 29 -14.68 7.74 0.58
CA LYS A 29 -14.67 9.11 1.13
C LYS A 29 -14.60 10.19 0.05
N GLY A 30 -14.30 9.83 -1.19
CA GLY A 30 -14.11 10.75 -2.31
C GLY A 30 -12.80 11.56 -2.23
N GLU A 31 -11.82 11.13 -1.44
CA GLU A 31 -10.54 11.80 -1.26
C GLU A 31 -9.59 11.57 -2.45
N ILE A 32 -9.72 10.42 -3.10
CA ILE A 32 -9.01 10.07 -4.34
C ILE A 32 -10.00 9.62 -5.41
N GLU A 33 -9.59 9.72 -6.67
CA GLU A 33 -10.34 9.22 -7.82
C GLU A 33 -9.44 8.32 -8.67
N VAL A 34 -9.90 7.10 -8.95
CA VAL A 34 -9.12 6.09 -9.68
C VAL A 34 -9.88 5.73 -10.95
N GLY A 35 -9.28 6.06 -12.11
CA GLY A 35 -9.85 5.74 -13.43
C GLY A 35 -9.62 4.29 -13.86
N ASP A 36 -8.42 3.75 -13.63
CA ASP A 36 -8.05 2.37 -13.97
C ASP A 36 -7.67 1.55 -12.73
N SER A 37 -8.53 0.58 -12.40
CA SER A 37 -8.29 -0.36 -11.31
C SER A 37 -7.05 -1.24 -11.50
N ARG A 38 -6.64 -1.56 -12.74
CA ARG A 38 -5.45 -2.38 -13.01
C ARG A 38 -4.17 -1.61 -12.72
N GLU A 39 -4.15 -0.33 -13.10
CA GLU A 39 -3.06 0.58 -12.77
C GLU A 39 -2.92 0.75 -11.25
N LEU A 40 -4.03 1.00 -10.54
CA LEU A 40 -4.02 1.06 -9.08
C LEU A 40 -3.43 -0.21 -8.46
N VAL A 41 -3.91 -1.39 -8.88
CA VAL A 41 -3.39 -2.67 -8.35
C VAL A 41 -1.91 -2.83 -8.67
N SER A 42 -1.46 -2.46 -9.87
CA SER A 42 -0.03 -2.52 -10.23
C SER A 42 0.81 -1.61 -9.34
N ASN A 43 0.33 -0.39 -9.05
CA ASN A 43 1.02 0.54 -8.17
C ASN A 43 1.06 0.04 -6.72
N ILE A 44 -0.03 -0.54 -6.21
CA ILE A 44 -0.08 -1.13 -4.87
C ILE A 44 0.97 -2.24 -4.71
N LEU A 45 1.12 -3.12 -5.71
CA LEU A 45 2.14 -4.18 -5.67
C LEU A 45 3.54 -3.60 -5.54
N VAL A 46 3.86 -2.57 -6.33
CA VAL A 46 5.15 -1.88 -6.27
C VAL A 46 5.35 -1.19 -4.91
N TRP A 47 4.34 -0.47 -4.43
CA TRP A 47 4.44 0.24 -3.15
C TRP A 47 4.57 -0.70 -1.95
N ALA A 48 3.95 -1.87 -1.98
CA ALA A 48 4.14 -2.88 -0.94
C ALA A 48 5.58 -3.39 -0.90
N GLU A 49 6.21 -3.64 -2.06
CA GLU A 49 7.63 -4.00 -2.12
C GLU A 49 8.51 -2.85 -1.60
N GLU A 50 8.23 -1.60 -2.01
CA GLU A 50 8.95 -0.41 -1.52
C GLU A 50 8.85 -0.27 0.00
N PHE A 51 7.66 -0.45 0.57
CA PHE A 51 7.44 -0.38 2.02
C PHE A 51 8.28 -1.41 2.76
N MET A 52 8.30 -2.66 2.27
CA MET A 52 9.06 -3.74 2.88
C MET A 52 10.58 -3.52 2.78
N VAL A 53 11.07 -2.95 1.67
CA VAL A 53 12.49 -2.59 1.51
C VAL A 53 12.86 -1.44 2.44
N PHE A 54 12.02 -0.40 2.51
CA PHE A 54 12.27 0.76 3.35
C PHE A 54 12.32 0.40 4.84
N HIS A 55 11.49 -0.55 5.27
CA HIS A 55 11.40 -0.99 6.67
C HIS A 55 12.08 -2.34 6.95
N GLU A 56 13.01 -2.81 6.08
CA GLU A 56 13.66 -4.11 6.26
C GLU A 56 14.37 -4.25 7.63
N LYS A 57 14.79 -3.12 8.20
CA LYS A 57 15.52 -3.04 9.48
C LYS A 57 14.69 -2.42 10.61
N THR A 58 13.41 -2.17 10.38
CA THR A 58 12.54 -1.59 11.41
C THR A 58 12.23 -2.63 12.46
N ASP A 59 12.36 -2.22 13.72
CA ASP A 59 11.97 -3.04 14.87
C ASP A 59 10.50 -2.81 15.20
N TRP A 60 9.65 -3.70 14.66
CA TRP A 60 8.19 -3.65 14.84
C TRP A 60 7.74 -4.00 16.27
N ASP A 61 8.63 -4.44 17.16
CA ASP A 61 8.31 -4.54 18.59
C ASP A 61 8.31 -3.16 19.27
N THR A 62 8.90 -2.14 18.61
CA THR A 62 9.02 -0.77 19.12
C THR A 62 8.28 0.28 18.30
N GLU A 63 8.08 0.00 17.01
CA GLU A 63 7.36 0.86 16.07
C GLU A 63 5.98 0.27 15.73
N ASP A 64 4.95 1.11 15.61
CA ASP A 64 3.61 0.67 15.26
C ASP A 64 3.46 0.46 13.75
N TYR A 65 3.50 -0.81 13.32
CA TYR A 65 3.33 -1.21 11.93
C TYR A 65 2.07 -0.59 11.29
N ILE A 66 0.93 -0.61 12.01
CA ILE A 66 -0.36 -0.17 11.46
C ILE A 66 -0.31 1.33 11.14
N SER A 67 0.14 2.15 12.09
CA SER A 67 0.33 3.59 11.85
C SER A 67 1.31 3.89 10.71
N CYS A 68 2.37 3.08 10.58
CA CYS A 68 3.36 3.24 9.51
C CYS A 68 2.78 2.92 8.14
N VAL A 69 2.10 1.78 7.98
CA VAL A 69 1.52 1.38 6.69
C VAL A 69 0.35 2.28 6.31
N ASP A 70 -0.47 2.73 7.26
CA ASP A 70 -1.57 3.66 7.01
C ASP A 70 -1.04 4.99 6.46
N ARG A 71 -0.04 5.58 7.12
CA ARG A 71 0.57 6.84 6.67
C ARG A 71 1.18 6.71 5.29
N PHE A 72 1.98 5.66 5.08
CA PHE A 72 2.61 5.40 3.80
C PHE A 72 1.57 5.24 2.67
N SER A 73 0.51 4.47 2.94
CA SER A 73 -0.59 4.24 1.99
C SER A 73 -1.29 5.54 1.63
N GLU A 74 -1.67 6.34 2.62
CA GLU A 74 -2.37 7.62 2.44
C GLU A 74 -1.52 8.59 1.60
N GLU A 75 -0.23 8.72 1.90
CA GLU A 75 0.69 9.59 1.17
C GLU A 75 0.84 9.18 -0.29
N LYS A 76 1.06 7.89 -0.56
CA LYS A 76 1.18 7.34 -1.92
C LYS A 76 -0.11 7.54 -2.73
N LEU A 77 -1.25 7.21 -2.13
CA LEU A 77 -2.56 7.29 -2.78
C LEU A 77 -2.94 8.75 -3.08
N LYS A 78 -2.71 9.69 -2.15
CA LYS A 78 -2.95 11.11 -2.41
C LYS A 78 -2.03 11.66 -3.49
N ALA A 79 -0.76 11.27 -3.49
CA ALA A 79 0.20 11.73 -4.49
C ALA A 79 -0.17 11.24 -5.90
N ALA A 80 -0.65 10.00 -6.04
CA ALA A 80 -1.00 9.41 -7.33
C ALA A 80 -2.42 9.77 -7.81
N TYR A 81 -3.40 9.81 -6.91
CA TYR A 81 -4.84 9.84 -7.24
C TYR A 81 -5.61 10.95 -6.54
N GLY A 82 -4.93 11.86 -5.82
CA GLY A 82 -5.56 13.01 -5.19
C GLY A 82 -6.26 13.91 -6.21
N ARG A 83 -7.39 14.50 -5.83
CA ARG A 83 -8.12 15.42 -6.72
C ARG A 83 -7.22 16.56 -7.20
N GLY A 84 -7.18 16.78 -8.51
CA GLY A 84 -6.35 17.81 -9.14
C GLY A 84 -4.95 17.33 -9.57
N VAL A 85 -4.60 16.07 -9.31
CA VAL A 85 -3.49 15.40 -9.98
C VAL A 85 -3.96 15.06 -11.40
N SER A 86 -3.60 15.89 -12.37
CA SER A 86 -3.80 15.58 -13.78
C SER A 86 -2.95 14.36 -14.16
N ALA A 87 -3.60 13.26 -14.54
CA ALA A 87 -2.95 12.17 -15.25
C ALA A 87 -2.33 12.74 -16.54
N GLY A 88 -1.01 12.88 -16.54
CA GLY A 88 -0.22 13.29 -17.70
C GLY A 88 -0.06 12.15 -18.69
#